data_AF-A0A8J8EBJ9-F1
#
_entry.id   AF-A0A8J8EBJ9-F1
#
_cell.length_a   1.000
_cell.length_b   1.000
_cell.length_c   1.000
_cell.angle_alpha   90.00
_cell.angle_beta   90.00
_cell.angle_gamma   90.00
#
_symmetry.space_group_name_H-M   'P 1'
#
loop_
_entity.id
_entity.type
_entity.pdbx_description
1 polymer ?
#
loop_
_entity_poly.entity_id
_entity_poly.type
_entity_poly.pdbx_seq_one_letter_code
_entity_poly.pdbx_strand_id
1 'polypeptide(L)'
;MTTICGGLRSPAIREFCYRIVQLARESGGYFEPIAQEFLDEYYRFVEVPRIRGTLPDGEYRQKGNAFRDFISELIFVRSDHQYRLVDKKVQGYTERNHDVDLAYVVRGTVLVAGEVKMTGSPSHRRGNYIQKERKTQSDLDKRLKEVKFTAVDLKLRHTPNDILIKITSNSTPSSTNLPLWWDEWIKTSVPGFYSFWASRLASGQRRGNKTVNADNPSLLLEKFDKLRKYNNAVGVFMFREEGDRYVPVEEERIGRLKLKIDEAIDDLINFLDAYIGSAL
;
A
#
# COMPACT_ATOMS: atom_id res chain seq x y z
N MET A 1 -12.38 9.90 -18.64
CA MET A 1 -12.50 9.86 -17.17
C MET A 1 -12.48 8.39 -16.75
N THR A 2 -11.47 7.97 -15.99
CA THR A 2 -11.43 6.63 -15.40
C THR A 2 -12.54 6.54 -14.36
N THR A 3 -13.45 5.58 -14.49
CA THR A 3 -14.55 5.40 -13.55
C THR A 3 -14.02 4.76 -12.27
N ILE A 4 -13.84 5.56 -11.21
CA ILE A 4 -13.48 5.08 -9.87
C ILE A 4 -14.50 4.02 -9.44
N CYS A 5 -14.05 2.90 -8.86
CA CYS A 5 -14.88 1.77 -8.47
C CYS A 5 -15.60 1.02 -9.63
N GLY A 6 -15.50 1.49 -10.88
CA GLY A 6 -16.24 0.96 -12.02
C GLY A 6 -15.81 -0.45 -12.46
N GLY A 7 -14.56 -0.83 -12.17
CA GLY A 7 -14.03 -2.17 -12.45
C GLY A 7 -14.44 -3.25 -11.44
N LEU A 8 -15.11 -2.88 -10.33
CA LEU A 8 -15.46 -3.80 -9.25
C LEU A 8 -16.72 -4.58 -9.60
N ARG A 9 -16.62 -5.90 -9.61
CA ARG A 9 -17.72 -6.81 -9.99
C ARG A 9 -18.69 -7.08 -8.84
N SER A 10 -18.18 -7.07 -7.60
CA SER A 10 -18.99 -7.34 -6.42
C SER A 10 -19.79 -6.10 -6.01
N PRO A 11 -21.13 -6.18 -5.87
CA PRO A 11 -21.94 -5.06 -5.39
C PRO A 11 -21.50 -4.57 -4.01
N ALA A 12 -21.16 -5.48 -3.09
CA ALA A 12 -20.72 -5.14 -1.74
C ALA A 12 -19.38 -4.38 -1.75
N ILE A 13 -18.41 -4.85 -2.54
CA ILE A 13 -17.11 -4.17 -2.67
C ILE A 13 -17.25 -2.83 -3.40
N ARG A 14 -18.17 -2.74 -4.37
CA ARG A 14 -18.43 -1.48 -5.08
C ARG A 14 -19.05 -0.43 -4.16
N GLU A 15 -20.03 -0.82 -3.35
CA GLU A 15 -20.61 0.07 -2.34
C GLU A 15 -19.55 0.52 -1.33
N PHE A 16 -18.76 -0.41 -0.79
CA PHE A 16 -17.61 -0.09 0.07
C PHE A 16 -16.67 0.93 -0.58
N CYS A 17 -16.29 0.71 -1.84
CA CYS A 17 -15.42 1.60 -2.59
C CYS A 17 -16.03 3.01 -2.74
N TYR A 18 -17.32 3.12 -3.06
CA TYR A 18 -17.98 4.44 -3.17
C TYR A 18 -17.98 5.18 -1.84
N ARG A 19 -18.23 4.49 -0.73
CA ARG A 19 -18.23 5.07 0.63
C ARG A 19 -16.87 5.64 1.00
N ILE A 20 -15.80 4.87 0.84
CA ILE A 20 -14.45 5.33 1.20
C ILE A 20 -13.94 6.42 0.24
N VAL A 21 -14.31 6.38 -1.04
CA VAL A 21 -13.99 7.46 -2.00
C VAL A 21 -14.71 8.76 -1.63
N GLN A 22 -15.94 8.67 -1.13
CA GLN A 22 -16.63 9.83 -0.59
C GLN A 22 -15.92 10.39 0.65
N LEU A 23 -15.50 9.53 1.59
CA LEU A 23 -14.71 9.94 2.75
C LEU A 23 -13.42 10.67 2.34
N ALA A 24 -12.69 10.17 1.34
CA ALA A 24 -11.48 10.81 0.83
C ALA A 24 -11.72 12.23 0.32
N ARG A 25 -12.89 12.50 -0.28
CA ARG A 25 -13.26 13.83 -0.77
C ARG A 25 -13.64 14.76 0.39
N GLU A 26 -14.44 14.25 1.31
CA GLU A 26 -14.90 15.00 2.48
C GLU A 26 -13.74 15.39 3.42
N SER A 27 -12.69 14.57 3.47
CA SER A 27 -11.48 14.83 4.26
C SER A 27 -10.44 15.72 3.56
N GLY A 28 -10.69 16.17 2.32
CA GLY A 28 -9.70 16.92 1.54
C GLY A 28 -8.48 16.08 1.14
N GLY A 29 -8.62 14.76 1.02
CA GLY A 29 -7.54 13.85 0.64
C GLY A 29 -6.63 13.40 1.78
N TYR A 30 -7.06 13.60 3.04
CA TYR A 30 -6.35 13.12 4.24
C TYR A 30 -6.96 11.82 4.77
N PHE A 31 -6.12 10.86 5.14
CA PHE A 31 -6.55 9.56 5.67
C PHE A 31 -6.75 9.58 7.19
N GLU A 32 -5.81 10.16 7.95
CA GLU A 32 -5.82 10.13 9.41
C GLU A 32 -7.16 10.59 10.04
N PRO A 33 -7.82 11.68 9.56
CA PRO A 33 -9.10 12.12 10.12
C PRO A 33 -10.28 11.16 9.87
N ILE A 34 -10.18 10.25 8.90
CA ILE A 34 -11.26 9.34 8.48
C ILE A 34 -10.91 7.86 8.71
N ALA A 35 -9.85 7.58 9.47
CA ALA A 35 -9.34 6.22 9.63
C ALA A 35 -10.36 5.29 10.31
N GLN A 36 -11.15 5.80 11.26
CA GLN A 36 -12.18 5.02 11.94
C GLN A 36 -13.40 4.79 11.04
N GLU A 37 -13.87 5.83 10.33
CA GLU A 37 -14.97 5.75 9.39
C GLU A 37 -14.65 4.77 8.25
N PHE A 38 -13.40 4.79 7.75
CA PHE A 38 -12.91 3.79 6.80
C PHE A 38 -13.06 2.36 7.36
N LEU A 39 -12.70 2.13 8.63
CA LEU A 39 -12.82 0.82 9.28
C LEU A 39 -14.27 0.40 9.49
N ASP A 40 -15.14 1.33 9.83
CA ASP A 40 -16.57 1.06 10.02
C ASP A 40 -17.22 0.64 8.69
N GLU A 41 -16.91 1.35 7.61
CA GLU A 41 -17.35 1.01 6.25
C GLU A 41 -16.78 -0.33 5.79
N TYR A 42 -15.49 -0.58 6.03
CA TYR A 42 -14.84 -1.85 5.72
C TYR A 42 -15.46 -3.02 6.48
N TYR A 43 -15.69 -2.84 7.78
CA TYR A 43 -16.30 -3.86 8.62
C TYR A 43 -17.71 -4.19 8.17
N ARG A 44 -18.53 -3.15 7.94
CA ARG A 44 -19.94 -3.28 7.54
C ARG A 44 -20.13 -3.93 6.18
N PHE A 45 -19.42 -3.46 5.15
CA PHE A 45 -19.67 -3.86 3.77
C PHE A 45 -18.80 -5.01 3.29
N VAL A 46 -17.65 -5.26 3.92
CA VAL A 46 -16.73 -6.32 3.50
C VAL A 46 -16.69 -7.45 4.52
N GLU A 47 -16.43 -7.13 5.78
CA GLU A 47 -16.05 -8.17 6.76
C GLU A 47 -17.25 -8.88 7.36
N VAL A 48 -18.34 -8.18 7.67
CA VAL A 48 -19.58 -8.85 8.10
C VAL A 48 -20.11 -9.80 7.02
N PRO A 49 -20.23 -9.39 5.73
CA PRO A 49 -20.58 -10.32 4.66
C PRO A 49 -19.58 -11.47 4.49
N ARG A 50 -18.28 -11.20 4.71
CA ARG A 50 -17.24 -12.24 4.65
C ARG A 50 -17.42 -13.26 5.76
N ILE A 51 -17.49 -12.82 7.01
CA ILE A 51 -17.65 -13.66 8.21
C ILE A 51 -18.89 -14.55 8.08
N ARG A 52 -20.00 -14.00 7.59
CA ARG A 52 -21.26 -14.72 7.35
C ARG A 52 -21.20 -15.72 6.19
N GLY A 53 -20.16 -15.69 5.37
CA GLY A 53 -19.99 -16.55 4.20
C GLY A 53 -20.80 -16.10 2.98
N THR A 54 -21.36 -14.89 3.01
CA THR A 54 -22.15 -14.29 1.92
C THR A 54 -21.30 -13.55 0.89
N LEU A 55 -20.02 -13.30 1.18
CA LEU A 55 -19.07 -12.69 0.25
C LEU A 55 -18.04 -13.74 -0.25
N PRO A 56 -18.14 -14.18 -1.52
CA PRO A 56 -17.27 -15.20 -2.09
C PRO A 56 -15.78 -14.82 -2.08
N ASP A 57 -14.89 -15.82 -2.07
CA ASP A 57 -13.43 -15.62 -2.02
C ASP A 57 -12.91 -14.72 -3.14
N GLY A 58 -13.40 -14.90 -4.37
CA GLY A 58 -12.99 -14.10 -5.53
C GLY A 58 -13.45 -12.65 -5.44
N GLU A 59 -14.60 -12.39 -4.82
CA GLU A 59 -15.12 -11.04 -4.59
C GLU A 59 -14.40 -10.36 -3.43
N TYR A 60 -14.20 -11.07 -2.32
CA TYR A 60 -13.45 -10.55 -1.17
C TYR A 60 -12.04 -10.08 -1.54
N ARG A 61 -11.37 -10.73 -2.51
CA ARG A 61 -10.07 -10.30 -3.02
C ARG A 61 -10.09 -8.91 -3.66
N GLN A 62 -11.23 -8.44 -4.17
CA GLN A 62 -11.37 -7.12 -4.77
C GLN A 62 -11.32 -5.97 -3.74
N LYS A 63 -11.30 -6.27 -2.42
CA LYS A 63 -11.04 -5.26 -1.39
C LYS A 63 -9.72 -4.51 -1.60
N GLY A 64 -8.72 -5.19 -2.15
CA GLY A 64 -7.44 -4.56 -2.51
C GLY A 64 -7.61 -3.52 -3.61
N ASN A 65 -8.45 -3.80 -4.61
CA ASN A 65 -8.75 -2.87 -5.70
C ASN A 65 -9.53 -1.65 -5.19
N ALA A 66 -10.50 -1.86 -4.28
CA ALA A 66 -11.20 -0.75 -3.63
C ALA A 66 -10.23 0.13 -2.82
N PHE A 67 -9.30 -0.49 -2.08
CA PHE A 67 -8.28 0.26 -1.34
C PHE A 67 -7.31 1.01 -2.25
N ARG A 68 -6.89 0.42 -3.38
CA ARG A 68 -6.12 1.11 -4.42
C ARG A 68 -6.85 2.34 -4.97
N ASP A 69 -8.12 2.18 -5.34
CA ASP A 69 -8.93 3.27 -5.87
C ASP A 69 -9.09 4.40 -4.83
N PHE A 70 -9.22 4.04 -3.55
CA PHE A 70 -9.23 4.98 -2.44
C PHE A 70 -7.90 5.74 -2.27
N ILE A 71 -6.75 5.05 -2.29
CA ILE A 71 -5.43 5.71 -2.23
C ILE A 71 -5.25 6.65 -3.42
N SER A 72 -5.63 6.22 -4.64
CA SER A 72 -5.59 7.08 -5.83
C SER A 72 -6.46 8.33 -5.65
N GLU A 73 -7.65 8.19 -5.06
CA GLU A 73 -8.52 9.34 -4.81
C GLU A 73 -7.97 10.28 -3.73
N LEU A 74 -7.39 9.75 -2.64
CA LEU A 74 -6.71 10.60 -1.64
C LEU A 74 -5.62 11.45 -2.29
N ILE A 75 -4.76 10.85 -3.13
CA ILE A 75 -3.71 11.56 -3.87
C ILE A 75 -4.34 12.60 -4.81
N PHE A 76 -5.37 12.23 -5.56
CA PHE A 76 -6.02 13.13 -6.51
C PHE A 76 -6.66 14.34 -5.83
N VAL A 77 -7.38 14.15 -4.73
CA VAL A 77 -8.01 15.26 -3.99
C VAL A 77 -6.94 16.14 -3.33
N ARG A 78 -5.94 15.53 -2.69
CA ARG A 78 -4.88 16.26 -1.98
C ARG A 78 -3.95 17.05 -2.90
N SER A 79 -3.82 16.60 -4.15
CA SER A 79 -3.07 17.30 -5.20
C SER A 79 -3.91 18.33 -5.98
N ASP A 80 -5.02 18.81 -5.41
CA ASP A 80 -5.95 19.74 -6.08
C ASP A 80 -6.34 19.24 -7.49
N HIS A 81 -6.69 17.97 -7.56
CA HIS A 81 -7.13 17.28 -8.77
C HIS A 81 -6.08 17.20 -9.91
N GLN A 82 -4.79 17.37 -9.59
CA GLN A 82 -3.73 17.29 -10.59
C GLN A 82 -3.27 15.86 -10.88
N TYR A 83 -3.05 15.06 -9.83
CA TYR A 83 -2.39 13.75 -9.97
C TYR A 83 -3.36 12.60 -9.79
N ARG A 84 -3.87 12.08 -10.90
CA ARG A 84 -4.66 10.83 -10.91
C ARG A 84 -3.78 9.65 -11.28
N LEU A 85 -3.48 8.81 -10.30
CA LEU A 85 -2.75 7.56 -10.50
C LEU A 85 -3.71 6.42 -10.87
N VAL A 86 -3.31 5.57 -11.79
CA VAL A 86 -4.13 4.43 -12.26
C VAL A 86 -3.30 3.16 -12.29
N ASP A 87 -3.95 1.99 -12.25
CA ASP A 87 -3.26 0.73 -12.49
C ASP A 87 -2.75 0.68 -13.93
N LYS A 88 -1.55 0.10 -14.11
CA LYS A 88 -0.90 0.06 -15.42
C LYS A 88 0.11 -1.08 -15.52
N LYS A 89 0.22 -1.63 -16.72
CA LYS A 89 1.36 -2.47 -17.11
C LYS A 89 2.57 -1.62 -17.40
N VAL A 90 3.64 -1.80 -16.65
CA VAL A 90 4.91 -1.10 -16.84
C VAL A 90 6.00 -2.11 -17.11
N GLN A 91 6.81 -1.85 -18.14
CA GLN A 91 7.94 -2.69 -18.48
C GLN A 91 9.07 -2.49 -17.48
N GLY A 92 9.58 -3.57 -16.91
CA GLY A 92 10.77 -3.57 -16.06
C GLY A 92 12.04 -3.86 -16.84
N TYR A 93 13.16 -3.93 -16.12
CA TYR A 93 14.47 -4.21 -16.71
C TYR A 93 14.61 -5.71 -17.02
N THR A 94 14.23 -6.56 -16.07
CA THR A 94 14.25 -8.02 -16.19
C THR A 94 12.88 -8.59 -16.48
N GLU A 95 11.83 -8.10 -15.81
CA GLU A 95 10.45 -8.56 -16.03
C GLU A 95 9.79 -7.72 -17.13
N ARG A 96 9.15 -8.39 -18.09
CA ARG A 96 8.60 -7.71 -19.26
C ARG A 96 7.40 -6.85 -18.91
N ASN A 97 6.61 -7.28 -17.92
CA ASN A 97 5.40 -6.57 -17.50
C ASN A 97 5.22 -6.70 -15.99
N HIS A 98 5.29 -5.57 -15.31
CA HIS A 98 4.78 -5.40 -13.95
C HIS A 98 3.37 -4.83 -14.02
N ASP A 99 2.40 -5.52 -13.42
CA ASP A 99 1.06 -5.00 -13.18
C ASP A 99 1.08 -4.16 -11.89
N VAL A 100 1.39 -2.86 -12.01
CA VAL A 100 1.45 -1.96 -10.84
C VAL A 100 0.06 -1.39 -10.52
N ASP A 101 -0.22 -1.25 -9.22
CA ASP A 101 -1.50 -0.74 -8.72
C ASP A 101 -1.67 0.77 -8.93
N LEU A 102 -0.56 1.51 -8.89
CA LEU A 102 -0.54 2.96 -9.08
C LEU A 102 0.54 3.32 -10.10
N ALA A 103 0.20 4.15 -11.08
CA ALA A 103 1.15 4.72 -12.01
C ALA A 103 0.73 6.13 -12.45
N TYR A 104 1.70 7.03 -12.52
CA TYR A 104 1.56 8.34 -13.15
C TYR A 104 2.52 8.45 -14.32
N VAL A 105 1.98 8.70 -15.52
CA VAL A 105 2.74 8.67 -16.78
C VAL A 105 2.57 9.98 -17.53
N VAL A 106 3.69 10.62 -17.85
CA VAL A 106 3.73 11.88 -18.63
C VAL A 106 4.54 11.64 -19.89
N ARG A 107 3.92 11.88 -21.06
CA ARG A 107 4.56 11.77 -22.39
C ARG A 107 5.30 10.43 -22.60
N GLY A 108 4.75 9.34 -22.08
CA GLY A 108 5.34 7.99 -22.19
C GLY A 108 6.34 7.62 -21.09
N THR A 109 6.77 8.57 -20.26
CA THR A 109 7.66 8.32 -19.12
C THR A 109 6.84 8.03 -17.87
N VAL A 110 7.15 6.93 -17.18
CA VAL A 110 6.56 6.60 -15.88
C VAL A 110 7.32 7.38 -14.80
N LEU A 111 6.67 8.41 -14.24
CA LEU A 111 7.28 9.25 -13.20
C LEU A 111 7.09 8.64 -11.82
N VAL A 112 5.92 8.06 -11.56
CA VAL A 112 5.61 7.37 -10.30
C VAL A 112 4.99 6.02 -10.61
N ALA A 113 5.35 5.03 -9.81
CA ALA A 113 4.73 3.72 -9.76
C ALA A 113 4.50 3.30 -8.29
N GLY A 114 3.61 2.36 -8.02
CA GLY A 114 3.40 1.89 -6.66
C GLY A 114 2.47 0.71 -6.52
N GLU A 115 2.48 0.16 -5.31
CA GLU A 115 1.78 -1.05 -4.91
C GLU A 115 0.84 -0.77 -3.74
N VAL A 116 -0.37 -1.31 -3.80
CA VAL A 116 -1.37 -1.15 -2.74
C VAL A 116 -1.83 -2.52 -2.27
N LYS A 117 -1.62 -2.81 -0.99
CA LYS A 117 -1.93 -4.12 -0.43
C LYS A 117 -2.84 -4.00 0.78
N MET A 118 -3.91 -4.79 0.79
CA MET A 118 -4.74 -5.00 1.97
C MET A 118 -4.59 -6.44 2.45
N THR A 119 -4.05 -6.63 3.66
CA THR A 119 -3.64 -7.95 4.17
C THR A 119 -4.45 -8.40 5.38
N GLY A 120 -4.42 -9.71 5.62
CA GLY A 120 -5.21 -10.36 6.67
C GLY A 120 -6.66 -10.64 6.26
N SER A 121 -7.26 -11.59 6.96
CA SER A 121 -8.70 -11.88 6.86
C SER A 121 -9.20 -12.49 8.16
N PRO A 122 -10.43 -12.17 8.59
CA PRO A 122 -11.00 -12.78 9.78
C PRO A 122 -11.30 -14.25 9.54
N SER A 123 -11.64 -14.92 10.64
CA SER A 123 -12.28 -16.22 10.58
C SER A 123 -13.64 -16.08 9.89
N HIS A 124 -13.98 -16.96 8.96
CA HIS A 124 -15.21 -16.82 8.18
C HIS A 124 -15.80 -18.16 7.75
N ARG A 125 -17.11 -18.17 7.49
CA ARG A 125 -17.82 -19.35 6.98
C ARG A 125 -17.45 -19.59 5.52
N ARG A 126 -17.19 -20.86 5.19
CA ARG A 126 -16.98 -21.35 3.83
C ARG A 126 -17.76 -22.64 3.66
N GLY A 127 -18.97 -22.56 3.13
CA GLY A 127 -19.93 -23.66 3.15
C GLY A 127 -20.19 -24.13 4.58
N ASN A 128 -19.93 -25.41 4.86
CA ASN A 128 -20.22 -26.04 6.15
C ASN A 128 -19.06 -25.97 7.17
N TYR A 129 -17.96 -25.27 6.87
CA TYR A 129 -16.82 -25.14 7.80
C TYR A 129 -16.43 -23.68 8.05
N ILE A 130 -15.69 -23.46 9.14
CA ILE A 130 -15.08 -22.18 9.47
C ILE A 130 -13.63 -22.18 9.02
N GLN A 131 -13.32 -21.35 8.04
CA GLN A 131 -11.94 -21.05 7.65
C GLN A 131 -11.33 -20.18 8.73
N LYS A 132 -10.18 -20.60 9.26
CA LYS A 132 -9.47 -19.85 10.31
C LYS A 132 -9.00 -18.49 9.79
N GLU A 133 -8.90 -17.55 10.73
CA GLU A 133 -8.26 -16.25 10.53
C GLU A 133 -6.89 -16.39 9.85
N ARG A 134 -6.61 -15.50 8.89
CA ARG A 134 -5.34 -15.42 8.19
C ARG A 134 -4.56 -14.23 8.73
N LYS A 135 -3.39 -14.53 9.29
CA LYS A 135 -2.47 -13.52 9.83
C LYS A 135 -1.86 -12.68 8.71
N THR A 136 -1.61 -11.41 8.99
CA THR A 136 -0.85 -10.57 8.05
C THR A 136 0.59 -11.10 7.88
N GLN A 137 1.21 -11.55 8.97
CA GLN A 137 2.57 -12.09 8.94
C GLN A 137 2.75 -13.30 8.01
N SER A 138 1.71 -14.09 7.78
CA SER A 138 1.81 -15.31 6.97
C SER A 138 2.16 -15.04 5.51
N ASP A 139 1.76 -13.88 4.97
CA ASP A 139 2.04 -13.52 3.58
C ASP A 139 3.06 -12.40 3.42
N LEU A 140 3.34 -11.68 4.51
CA LEU A 140 4.07 -10.43 4.43
C LEU A 140 5.43 -10.60 3.75
N ASP A 141 6.21 -11.63 4.10
CA ASP A 141 7.56 -11.79 3.52
C ASP A 141 7.55 -12.01 2.01
N LYS A 142 6.56 -12.75 1.50
CA LYS A 142 6.37 -12.91 0.05
C LYS A 142 6.02 -11.56 -0.59
N ARG A 143 5.07 -10.82 0.00
CA ARG A 143 4.61 -9.54 -0.53
C ARG A 143 5.70 -8.46 -0.49
N LEU A 144 6.48 -8.40 0.58
CA LEU A 144 7.61 -7.47 0.67
C LEU A 144 8.66 -7.77 -0.39
N LYS A 145 8.95 -9.04 -0.68
CA LYS A 145 9.89 -9.40 -1.75
C LYS A 145 9.39 -8.94 -3.13
N GLU A 146 8.10 -9.16 -3.40
CA GLU A 146 7.41 -8.69 -4.62
C GLU A 146 7.53 -7.16 -4.78
N VAL A 147 7.22 -6.39 -3.74
CA VAL A 147 7.30 -4.92 -3.76
C VAL A 147 8.74 -4.42 -3.92
N LYS A 148 9.72 -5.05 -3.24
CA LYS A 148 11.15 -4.71 -3.39
C LYS A 148 11.65 -4.95 -4.80
N PHE A 149 11.35 -6.13 -5.35
CA PHE A 149 11.80 -6.51 -6.68
C PHE A 149 11.23 -5.59 -7.74
N THR A 150 9.92 -5.36 -7.70
CA THR A 150 9.21 -4.46 -8.64
C THR A 150 9.82 -3.06 -8.63
N ALA A 151 10.04 -2.48 -7.44
CA ALA A 151 10.62 -1.14 -7.32
C ALA A 151 12.01 -1.02 -7.97
N VAL A 152 12.90 -1.97 -7.67
CA VAL A 152 14.26 -1.98 -8.21
C VAL A 152 14.26 -2.24 -9.71
N ASP A 153 13.47 -3.20 -10.18
CA ASP A 153 13.43 -3.58 -11.60
C ASP A 153 12.90 -2.45 -12.49
N LEU A 154 11.89 -1.71 -12.02
CA LEU A 154 11.39 -0.52 -12.71
C LEU A 154 12.42 0.62 -12.69
N LYS A 155 13.01 0.94 -11.54
CA LYS A 155 14.02 2.00 -11.45
C LYS A 155 15.23 1.71 -12.35
N LEU A 156 15.71 0.45 -12.40
CA LEU A 156 16.81 0.06 -13.28
C LEU A 156 16.47 0.30 -14.75
N ARG A 157 15.25 -0.01 -15.19
CA ARG A 157 14.81 0.17 -16.58
C ARG A 157 14.84 1.63 -17.04
N HIS A 158 14.56 2.53 -16.11
CA HIS A 158 14.38 3.95 -16.34
C HIS A 158 15.59 4.80 -15.92
N THR A 159 16.60 4.21 -15.29
CA THR A 159 17.85 4.90 -14.96
C THR A 159 18.80 4.90 -16.16
N PRO A 160 19.28 6.08 -16.61
CA PRO A 160 20.30 6.19 -17.64
C PRO A 160 21.60 5.41 -17.31
N ASN A 161 22.23 4.82 -18.33
CA ASN A 161 23.43 3.99 -18.15
C ASN A 161 24.62 4.74 -17.55
N ASP A 162 24.79 6.02 -17.89
CA ASP A 162 25.81 6.90 -17.35
C ASP A 162 25.63 7.14 -15.84
N ILE A 163 24.38 7.28 -15.38
CA ILE A 163 24.05 7.34 -13.96
C ILE A 163 24.37 6.01 -13.28
N LEU A 164 24.02 4.87 -13.88
CA LEU A 164 24.37 3.54 -13.33
C LEU A 164 25.89 3.35 -13.22
N ILE A 165 26.65 3.78 -14.24
CA ILE A 165 28.12 3.72 -14.22
C ILE A 165 28.67 4.58 -13.09
N LYS A 166 28.22 5.84 -12.97
CA LYS A 166 28.64 6.77 -11.91
C LYS A 166 28.33 6.23 -10.50
N ILE A 167 27.17 5.61 -10.34
CA ILE A 167 26.73 4.95 -9.11
C ILE A 167 27.68 3.82 -8.73
N THR A 168 28.01 2.94 -9.67
CA THR A 168 28.89 1.79 -9.39
C THR A 168 30.34 2.18 -9.15
N SER A 169 30.85 3.23 -9.81
CA SER A 169 32.26 3.66 -9.72
C SER A 169 32.63 4.42 -8.44
N ASN A 170 31.68 5.05 -7.75
CA ASN A 170 31.92 5.86 -6.53
C ASN A 170 31.56 5.14 -5.22
N SER A 171 31.57 3.80 -5.23
CA SER A 171 31.16 2.98 -4.08
C SER A 171 32.22 2.96 -2.97
N THR A 172 32.30 3.99 -2.13
CA THR A 172 32.99 3.87 -0.84
C THR A 172 32.14 3.00 0.10
N PRO A 173 32.69 1.95 0.73
CA PRO A 173 31.95 1.14 1.69
C PRO A 173 31.46 2.02 2.84
N SER A 174 30.16 1.99 3.12
CA SER A 174 29.56 2.68 4.28
C SER A 174 29.45 1.72 5.47
N SER A 175 29.37 2.25 6.69
CA SER A 175 29.15 1.49 7.93
C SER A 175 27.73 0.90 8.04
N THR A 176 26.84 1.23 7.11
CA THR A 176 25.55 0.57 6.91
C THR A 176 25.73 -0.48 5.81
N ASN A 177 25.03 -1.62 5.89
CA ASN A 177 25.16 -2.74 4.94
C ASN A 177 24.81 -2.40 3.46
N LEU A 178 24.61 -1.13 3.11
CA LEU A 178 24.40 -0.63 1.75
C LEU A 178 25.32 0.59 1.48
N PRO A 179 25.77 0.79 0.22
CA PRO A 179 26.51 1.99 -0.17
C PRO A 179 25.65 3.25 -0.09
N LEU A 180 26.24 4.42 0.20
CA LEU A 180 25.52 5.70 0.25
C LEU A 180 24.76 6.03 -1.05
N TRP A 181 25.29 5.61 -2.19
CA TRP A 181 24.65 5.82 -3.50
C TRP A 181 23.29 5.13 -3.60
N TRP A 182 23.06 4.06 -2.84
CA TRP A 182 21.82 3.29 -2.91
C TRP A 182 20.64 4.13 -2.46
N ASP A 183 20.77 4.81 -1.33
CA ASP A 183 19.71 5.64 -0.78
C ASP A 183 19.43 6.86 -1.67
N GLU A 184 20.48 7.47 -2.23
CA GLU A 184 20.34 8.57 -3.19
C GLU A 184 19.61 8.11 -4.46
N TRP A 185 20.02 6.99 -5.05
CA TRP A 185 19.41 6.44 -6.25
C TRP A 185 17.95 6.07 -6.02
N ILE A 186 17.61 5.39 -4.92
CA ILE A 186 16.22 5.04 -4.59
C ILE A 186 15.35 6.29 -4.46
N LYS A 187 15.83 7.35 -3.81
CA LYS A 187 15.05 8.57 -3.59
C LYS A 187 14.88 9.42 -4.84
N THR A 188 15.88 9.45 -5.70
CA THR A 188 15.90 10.39 -6.84
C THR A 188 15.48 9.76 -8.15
N SER A 189 15.70 8.46 -8.38
CA SER A 189 15.40 7.83 -9.67
C SER A 189 13.91 7.77 -10.00
N VAL A 190 13.60 7.88 -11.30
CA VAL A 190 12.28 7.56 -11.83
C VAL A 190 12.15 6.07 -12.18
N PRO A 191 10.97 5.46 -11.98
CA PRO A 191 9.83 6.05 -11.27
C PRO A 191 10.12 6.17 -9.77
N GLY A 192 9.59 7.23 -9.14
CA GLY A 192 9.39 7.25 -7.70
C GLY A 192 8.47 6.09 -7.34
N PHE A 193 8.89 5.22 -6.40
CA PHE A 193 8.17 3.99 -6.10
C PHE A 193 7.60 4.01 -4.68
N TYR A 194 6.29 3.88 -4.56
CA TYR A 194 5.55 4.00 -3.31
C TYR A 194 4.80 2.72 -2.98
N SER A 195 4.60 2.43 -1.69
CA SER A 195 3.68 1.35 -1.32
C SER A 195 2.77 1.72 -0.15
N PHE A 196 1.52 1.27 -0.23
CA PHE A 196 0.48 1.55 0.75
C PHE A 196 -0.14 0.26 1.28
N TRP A 197 -0.25 0.15 2.61
CA TRP A 197 -0.58 -1.09 3.29
C TRP A 197 -1.69 -0.88 4.30
N ALA A 198 -2.79 -1.60 4.16
CA ALA A 198 -3.83 -1.73 5.19
C ALA A 198 -3.78 -3.16 5.75
N SER A 199 -3.33 -3.31 6.99
CA SER A 199 -3.01 -4.61 7.60
C SER A 199 -3.94 -4.92 8.76
N ARG A 200 -4.83 -5.90 8.56
CA ARG A 200 -5.60 -6.47 9.67
C ARG A 200 -4.69 -7.38 10.50
N LEU A 201 -4.48 -7.03 11.77
CA LEU A 201 -3.74 -7.87 12.70
C LEU A 201 -4.64 -9.00 13.21
N ALA A 202 -4.12 -10.22 13.19
CA ALA A 202 -4.79 -11.36 13.77
C ALA A 202 -4.91 -11.21 15.29
N SER A 203 -6.12 -11.35 15.82
CA SER A 203 -6.40 -11.26 17.26
C SER A 203 -5.82 -12.46 18.02
N GLY A 204 -5.57 -13.57 17.32
CA GLY A 204 -5.02 -14.78 17.89
C GLY A 204 -6.03 -15.57 18.71
N GLN A 205 -5.57 -16.67 19.30
CA GLN A 205 -6.36 -17.56 20.16
C GLN A 205 -5.81 -17.51 21.58
N ARG A 206 -6.68 -17.39 22.59
CA ARG A 206 -6.26 -17.57 23.98
C ARG A 206 -6.04 -19.06 24.28
N ARG A 207 -4.86 -19.39 24.80
CA ARG A 207 -4.54 -20.70 25.38
C ARG A 207 -4.01 -20.48 26.79
N GLY A 208 -4.88 -20.65 27.78
CA GLY A 208 -4.60 -20.23 29.16
C GLY A 208 -4.33 -18.72 29.22
N ASN A 209 -3.22 -18.34 29.83
CA ASN A 209 -2.81 -16.93 30.00
C ASN A 209 -2.04 -16.35 28.80
N LYS A 210 -1.90 -17.09 27.70
CA LYS A 210 -1.14 -16.67 26.52
C LYS A 210 -2.04 -16.52 25.30
N THR A 211 -1.87 -15.43 24.56
CA THR A 211 -2.39 -15.32 23.20
C THR A 211 -1.41 -15.98 22.25
N VAL A 212 -1.84 -17.04 21.58
CA VAL A 212 -1.08 -17.70 20.52
C VAL A 212 -1.65 -17.29 19.17
N ASN A 213 -0.85 -17.39 18.11
CA ASN A 213 -1.30 -17.09 16.76
C ASN A 213 -1.76 -15.64 16.47
N ALA A 214 -1.47 -14.68 17.35
CA ALA A 214 -1.58 -13.27 17.01
C ALA A 214 -0.44 -12.82 16.09
N ASP A 215 -0.67 -11.74 15.35
CA ASP A 215 0.42 -11.01 14.68
C ASP A 215 1.30 -10.30 15.73
N ASN A 216 2.60 -10.18 15.46
CA ASN A 216 3.51 -9.33 16.24
C ASN A 216 3.66 -7.97 15.54
N PRO A 217 3.01 -6.90 16.05
CA PRO A 217 3.04 -5.58 15.42
C PRO A 217 4.45 -5.00 15.32
N SER A 218 5.32 -5.24 16.31
CA SER A 218 6.70 -4.76 16.27
C SER A 218 7.49 -5.36 15.12
N LEU A 219 7.34 -6.66 14.87
CA LEU A 219 7.99 -7.32 13.74
C LEU A 219 7.44 -6.82 12.40
N LEU A 220 6.13 -6.54 12.32
CA LEU A 220 5.52 -5.98 11.11
C LEU A 220 6.06 -4.58 10.81
N LEU A 221 6.10 -3.69 11.81
CA LEU A 221 6.62 -2.32 11.67
C LEU A 221 8.10 -2.32 11.27
N GLU A 222 8.93 -3.16 11.89
CA GLU A 222 10.34 -3.31 11.50
C GLU A 222 10.48 -3.71 10.03
N LYS A 223 9.62 -4.62 9.55
CA LYS A 223 9.65 -5.08 8.16
C LYS A 223 9.19 -3.99 7.17
N PHE A 224 8.17 -3.21 7.52
CA PHE A 224 7.72 -2.07 6.72
C PHE A 224 8.75 -0.94 6.70
N ASP A 225 9.38 -0.63 7.84
CA ASP A 225 10.46 0.33 7.92
C ASP A 225 11.63 -0.06 6.99
N LYS A 226 12.03 -1.34 7.01
CA LYS A 226 13.06 -1.88 6.11
C LYS A 226 12.68 -1.82 4.63
N LEU A 227 11.40 -1.70 4.28
CA LEU A 227 10.95 -1.58 2.89
C LEU A 227 11.32 -0.22 2.29
N ARG A 228 11.48 0.83 3.11
CA ARG A 228 11.92 2.17 2.68
C ARG A 228 13.32 2.20 2.08
N LYS A 229 14.11 1.15 2.27
CA LYS A 229 15.38 0.98 1.55
C LYS A 229 15.18 0.77 0.05
N TYR A 230 13.96 0.46 -0.41
CA TYR A 230 13.67 0.14 -1.81
C TYR A 230 12.57 1.03 -2.38
N ASN A 231 11.89 1.82 -1.55
CA ASN A 231 10.71 2.61 -1.89
C ASN A 231 10.98 4.04 -1.44
N ASN A 232 10.45 5.02 -2.18
CA ASN A 232 10.51 6.44 -1.83
C ASN A 232 9.81 6.69 -0.49
N ALA A 233 8.58 6.17 -0.33
CA ALA A 233 7.87 6.14 0.94
C ALA A 233 6.99 4.89 1.08
N VAL A 234 6.62 4.59 2.31
CA VAL A 234 5.74 3.45 2.67
C VAL A 234 4.66 3.96 3.61
N GLY A 235 3.41 3.92 3.17
CA GLY A 235 2.24 4.25 3.98
C GLY A 235 1.64 3.00 4.62
N VAL A 236 1.45 3.00 5.93
CA VAL A 236 0.99 1.85 6.72
C VAL A 236 -0.18 2.26 7.59
N PHE A 237 -1.24 1.46 7.52
CA PHE A 237 -2.36 1.47 8.44
C PHE A 237 -2.52 0.07 9.03
N MET A 238 -2.47 -0.05 10.35
CA MET A 238 -2.71 -1.30 11.07
C MET A 238 -3.99 -1.19 11.89
N PHE A 239 -4.77 -2.26 11.90
CA PHE A 239 -6.01 -2.32 12.66
C PHE A 239 -6.27 -3.73 13.18
N ARG A 240 -7.09 -3.86 14.22
CA ARG A 240 -7.47 -5.16 14.80
C ARG A 240 -8.91 -5.16 15.29
N GLU A 241 -9.41 -6.35 15.59
CA GLU A 241 -10.74 -6.57 16.16
C GLU A 241 -10.75 -6.38 17.67
N GLU A 242 -11.61 -5.49 18.16
CA GLU A 242 -11.88 -5.24 19.57
C GLU A 242 -13.38 -5.03 19.79
N GLY A 243 -14.03 -5.93 20.54
CA GLY A 243 -15.45 -5.77 20.90
C GLY A 243 -16.37 -5.62 19.68
N ASP A 244 -16.26 -6.55 18.72
CA ASP A 244 -17.04 -6.62 17.48
C ASP A 244 -16.90 -5.40 16.54
N ARG A 245 -15.82 -4.63 16.68
CA ARG A 245 -15.46 -3.53 15.77
C ARG A 245 -13.98 -3.56 15.44
N TYR A 246 -13.59 -2.88 14.37
CA TYR A 246 -12.19 -2.62 14.09
C TYR A 246 -11.75 -1.29 14.64
N VAL A 247 -10.55 -1.29 15.21
CA VAL A 247 -9.88 -0.10 15.75
C VAL A 247 -8.48 0.01 15.16
N PRO A 248 -7.99 1.24 14.89
CA PRO A 248 -6.59 1.49 14.58
C PRO A 248 -5.67 1.00 15.69
N VAL A 249 -4.46 0.59 15.33
CA VAL A 249 -3.42 0.22 16.30
C VAL A 249 -2.06 0.73 15.90
N GLU A 250 -1.18 0.90 16.89
CA GLU A 250 0.22 1.31 16.71
C GLU A 250 0.41 2.72 16.10
N GLU A 251 -0.63 3.56 16.10
CA GLU A 251 -0.64 4.87 15.44
C GLU A 251 0.54 5.76 15.85
N GLU A 252 0.85 5.83 17.14
CA GLU A 252 1.98 6.61 17.67
C GLU A 252 3.33 6.11 17.13
N ARG A 253 3.51 4.79 17.03
CA ARG A 253 4.74 4.19 16.50
C ARG A 253 4.84 4.33 14.99
N ILE A 254 3.74 4.20 14.27
CA ILE A 254 3.64 4.46 12.82
C ILE A 254 4.05 5.91 12.54
N GLY A 255 3.52 6.86 13.32
CA GLY A 255 3.89 8.28 13.23
C GLY A 255 5.38 8.53 13.52
N ARG A 256 5.92 7.99 14.62
CA ARG A 256 7.35 8.13 14.95
C ARG A 256 8.28 7.57 13.87
N LEU A 257 7.87 6.48 13.23
CA LEU A 257 8.63 5.86 12.15
C LEU A 257 8.45 6.57 10.80
N LYS A 258 7.59 7.58 10.70
CA LYS A 258 7.21 8.23 9.44
C LYS A 258 6.66 7.25 8.40
N LEU A 259 5.70 6.45 8.83
CA LEU A 259 5.03 5.42 8.03
C LEU A 259 3.55 5.73 7.83
N LYS A 260 3.07 6.95 8.11
CA LYS A 260 1.65 7.27 7.91
C LYS A 260 1.30 7.29 6.42
N ILE A 261 0.07 6.93 6.08
CA ILE A 261 -0.44 7.03 4.70
C ILE A 261 -0.32 8.48 4.21
N ASP A 262 -0.70 9.45 5.04
CA ASP A 262 -0.65 10.87 4.68
C ASP A 262 0.77 11.36 4.35
N GLU A 263 1.78 10.96 5.14
CA GLU A 263 3.18 11.32 4.89
C GLU A 263 3.71 10.71 3.59
N ALA A 264 3.31 9.47 3.27
CA ALA A 264 3.69 8.83 2.02
C ALA A 264 3.00 9.48 0.80
N ILE A 265 1.77 9.98 0.96
CA ILE A 265 1.08 10.76 -0.08
C ILE A 265 1.77 12.12 -0.27
N ASP A 266 2.15 12.82 0.80
CA ASP A 266 2.88 14.08 0.71
C ASP A 266 4.21 13.91 -0.03
N ASP A 267 5.00 12.88 0.31
CA ASP A 267 6.27 12.60 -0.38
C ASP A 267 6.05 12.35 -1.87
N LEU A 268 5.00 11.61 -2.23
CA LEU A 268 4.63 11.34 -3.62
C LEU A 268 4.27 12.61 -4.40
N ILE A 269 3.43 13.48 -3.82
CA ILE A 269 3.02 14.75 -4.43
C ILE A 269 4.24 15.65 -4.61
N ASN A 270 5.06 15.81 -3.56
CA ASN A 270 6.29 16.61 -3.62
C ASN A 270 7.27 16.07 -4.68
N PHE A 271 7.38 14.76 -4.81
CA PHE A 271 8.20 14.13 -5.86
C PHE A 271 7.68 14.49 -7.26
N LEU A 272 6.37 14.40 -7.49
CA LEU A 272 5.76 14.76 -8.76
C LEU A 272 5.92 16.25 -9.08
N ASP A 273 5.69 17.12 -8.11
CA ASP A 273 5.84 18.57 -8.25
C ASP A 273 7.28 18.93 -8.64
N ALA A 274 8.28 18.33 -7.99
CA ALA A 274 9.69 18.56 -8.30
C ALA A 274 10.04 18.09 -9.73
N TYR A 275 9.49 16.97 -10.19
CA TYR A 275 9.76 16.41 -11.51
C TYR A 275 9.02 17.12 -12.66
N ILE A 276 7.81 17.59 -12.41
CA ILE A 276 7.02 18.31 -13.42
C ILE A 276 7.45 19.77 -13.48
N GLY A 277 7.70 20.40 -12.33
CA GLY A 277 8.19 21.77 -12.24
C GLY A 277 9.60 21.96 -12.83
N SER A 278 10.41 20.91 -12.89
CA SER A 278 11.73 20.93 -13.55
C SER A 278 11.71 20.56 -15.05
N ALA A 279 10.56 20.10 -15.57
CA ALA A 279 10.38 19.69 -16.96
C ALA A 279 9.65 20.72 -17.84
N LEU A 280 9.30 21.88 -17.26
CA LEU A 280 8.77 23.08 -17.91
C LEU A 280 9.82 24.20 -17.91
#